data_AF-A0A8T2JC39-F1
#
_entry.id   AF-A0A8T2JC39-F1
#
_cell.length_a   1.000
_cell.length_b   1.000
_cell.length_c   1.000
_cell.angle_alpha   90.00
_cell.angle_beta   90.00
_cell.angle_gamma   90.00
#
_symmetry.space_group_name_H-M   'P 1'
#
loop_
_entity.id
_entity.type
_entity.pdbx_description
1 polymer ?
#
loop_
_entity_poly.entity_id
_entity_poly.type
_entity_poly.pdbx_seq_one_letter_code
_entity_poly.pdbx_strand_id
1 'polypeptide(L)'
;EQRTTAIARPLEINETEKVLRTSIKEVLEQVQKMKDLLSNVASDEQSLEAKIEKRRDELERKRKRLQTFQSVRPAFMDEYEKIEEDLQKQYEVYVDRFRNLCYLEQQLEDHHRMEQERFEEAENTLRTMQNKLREEENRLHKAGNSNENSDSEIQEDEGSDEMDGTERRNVRSHNGRMVTNQGSSSGLFVGTMDGGDSDDEDDSDDSEIDVDDEDDDDDEEDIDEDFMRVRSHGREMPMGKQIRRPRKADSLLESDNDF
;
A
#
# COMPACT_ATOMS: atom_id res chain seq x y z
N GLU A 1 -105.62 -22.24 -10.56
CA GLU A 1 -105.62 -21.11 -11.52
C GLU A 1 -104.25 -20.49 -11.77
N GLN A 2 -103.34 -20.39 -10.79
CA GLN A 2 -101.99 -19.83 -11.02
C GLN A 2 -101.14 -20.62 -12.04
N ARG A 3 -101.32 -21.94 -12.11
CA ARG A 3 -100.61 -22.82 -13.08
C ARG A 3 -101.06 -22.58 -14.52
N THR A 4 -102.36 -22.37 -14.75
CA THR A 4 -102.91 -22.11 -16.10
C THR A 4 -102.58 -20.69 -16.57
N THR A 5 -102.51 -19.71 -15.68
CA THR A 5 -102.03 -18.35 -15.99
C THR A 5 -100.53 -18.28 -16.26
N ALA A 6 -99.71 -19.10 -15.59
CA ALA A 6 -98.28 -19.19 -15.88
C ALA A 6 -97.98 -19.85 -17.25
N ILE A 7 -98.78 -20.83 -17.66
CA ILE A 7 -98.65 -21.51 -18.97
C ILE A 7 -99.18 -20.65 -20.12
N ALA A 8 -100.15 -19.77 -19.85
CA ALA A 8 -100.73 -18.85 -20.84
C ALA A 8 -99.91 -17.55 -21.03
N ARG A 9 -98.79 -17.36 -20.32
CA ARG A 9 -97.87 -16.26 -20.63
C ARG A 9 -97.21 -16.53 -21.98
N PRO A 10 -97.27 -15.59 -22.94
CA PRO A 10 -96.51 -15.70 -24.17
C PRO A 10 -95.04 -15.89 -23.81
N LEU A 11 -94.43 -16.99 -24.21
CA LEU A 11 -93.00 -17.17 -24.08
C LEU A 11 -92.33 -16.10 -24.95
N GLU A 12 -91.46 -15.28 -24.37
CA GLU A 12 -90.67 -14.25 -25.08
C GLU A 12 -89.55 -14.91 -25.92
N ILE A 13 -89.92 -15.85 -26.80
CA ILE A 13 -89.01 -16.68 -27.60
C ILE A 13 -88.16 -15.79 -28.52
N ASN A 14 -88.76 -14.76 -29.11
CA ASN A 14 -88.03 -13.84 -30.00
C ASN A 14 -87.00 -12.98 -29.22
N GLU A 15 -87.30 -12.62 -27.98
CA GLU A 15 -86.39 -11.84 -27.14
C GLU A 15 -85.24 -12.71 -26.64
N THR A 16 -85.55 -13.92 -26.15
CA THR A 16 -84.54 -14.92 -25.77
C THR A 16 -83.66 -15.34 -26.94
N GLU A 17 -84.20 -15.48 -28.15
CA GLU A 17 -83.42 -15.72 -29.38
C GLU A 17 -82.52 -14.54 -29.71
N LYS A 18 -83.01 -13.30 -29.59
CA LYS A 18 -82.20 -12.09 -29.83
C LYS A 18 -81.06 -11.97 -28.82
N VAL A 19 -81.31 -12.26 -27.55
CA VAL A 19 -80.27 -12.31 -26.50
C VAL A 19 -79.25 -13.39 -26.82
N LEU A 20 -79.68 -14.61 -27.17
CA LEU A 20 -78.80 -15.71 -27.59
C LEU A 20 -77.93 -15.33 -28.78
N ARG A 21 -78.52 -14.73 -29.83
CA ARG A 21 -77.77 -14.25 -31.01
C ARG A 21 -76.73 -13.20 -30.65
N THR A 22 -77.06 -12.30 -29.73
CA THR A 22 -76.14 -11.27 -29.23
C THR A 22 -74.99 -11.90 -28.44
N SER A 23 -75.28 -12.83 -27.53
CA SER A 23 -74.26 -13.55 -26.77
C SER A 23 -73.35 -14.41 -27.66
N ILE A 24 -73.89 -15.05 -28.71
CA ILE A 24 -73.08 -15.77 -29.69
C ILE A 24 -72.11 -14.81 -30.39
N LYS A 25 -72.59 -13.64 -30.79
CA LYS A 25 -71.76 -12.62 -31.44
C LYS A 25 -70.66 -12.13 -30.50
N GLU A 26 -70.98 -11.85 -29.24
CA GLU A 26 -70.01 -11.45 -28.22
C GLU A 26 -68.92 -12.51 -28.00
N VAL A 27 -69.32 -13.79 -27.92
CA VAL A 27 -68.37 -14.91 -27.78
C VAL A 27 -67.48 -15.02 -29.02
N LEU A 28 -68.01 -14.86 -30.23
CA LEU A 28 -67.20 -14.87 -31.46
C LEU A 28 -66.20 -13.71 -31.50
N GLU A 29 -66.61 -12.51 -31.07
CA GLU A 29 -65.70 -11.36 -30.96
C GLU A 29 -64.62 -11.60 -29.89
N GLN A 30 -64.96 -12.22 -28.76
CA GLN A 30 -63.98 -12.61 -27.73
C GLN A 30 -62.99 -13.66 -28.26
N VAL A 31 -63.47 -14.66 -29.00
CA VAL A 31 -62.62 -15.68 -29.63
C VAL A 31 -61.66 -15.03 -30.62
N GLN A 32 -62.13 -14.07 -31.42
CA GLN A 32 -61.25 -13.36 -32.36
C GLN A 32 -60.19 -12.54 -31.61
N LYS A 33 -60.58 -11.76 -30.60
CA LYS A 33 -59.63 -11.01 -29.75
C LYS A 33 -58.58 -11.92 -29.12
N MET A 34 -58.97 -13.11 -28.66
CA MET A 34 -58.05 -14.06 -28.05
C MET A 34 -57.08 -14.67 -29.08
N LYS A 35 -57.52 -14.88 -30.33
CA LYS A 35 -56.62 -15.30 -31.42
C LYS A 35 -55.60 -14.21 -31.76
N ASP A 36 -56.03 -12.96 -31.83
CA ASP A 36 -55.13 -11.84 -32.12
C ASP A 36 -54.08 -11.69 -31.00
N LEU A 37 -54.51 -11.81 -29.73
CA LEU A 37 -53.61 -11.81 -28.59
C LEU A 37 -52.61 -12.98 -28.65
N LEU A 38 -53.06 -14.17 -29.00
CA LEU A 38 -52.18 -15.34 -29.15
C LEU A 38 -51.15 -15.12 -30.26
N SER A 39 -51.54 -14.51 -31.37
CA SER A 39 -50.63 -14.15 -32.47
C SER A 39 -49.57 -13.16 -32.02
N ASN A 40 -49.95 -12.15 -31.23
CA ASN A 40 -49.01 -11.18 -30.68
C ASN A 40 -48.01 -11.85 -29.73
N VAL A 41 -48.50 -12.69 -28.80
CA VAL A 41 -47.64 -13.44 -27.88
C VAL A 41 -46.67 -14.35 -28.63
N ALA A 42 -47.10 -15.01 -29.70
CA ALA A 42 -46.21 -15.83 -30.52
C ALA A 42 -45.12 -15.00 -31.22
N SER A 43 -45.47 -13.79 -31.68
CA SER A 43 -44.49 -12.85 -32.25
C SER A 43 -43.49 -12.36 -31.21
N ASP A 44 -43.96 -12.03 -30.00
CA ASP A 44 -43.11 -11.59 -28.89
C ASP A 44 -42.18 -12.71 -28.42
N GLU A 45 -42.69 -13.95 -28.33
CA GLU A 45 -41.90 -15.15 -28.02
C GLU A 45 -40.78 -15.35 -29.04
N GLN A 46 -41.09 -15.26 -30.35
CA GLN A 46 -40.08 -15.41 -31.39
C GLN A 46 -39.02 -14.29 -31.33
N SER A 47 -39.43 -13.05 -31.08
CA SER A 47 -38.52 -11.91 -30.92
C SER A 47 -37.60 -12.09 -29.72
N LEU A 48 -38.14 -12.52 -28.58
CA LEU A 48 -37.37 -12.79 -27.37
C LEU A 48 -36.41 -13.97 -27.55
N GLU A 49 -36.82 -15.03 -28.22
CA GLU A 49 -35.93 -16.17 -28.51
C GLU A 49 -34.75 -15.74 -29.38
N ALA A 50 -34.99 -14.93 -30.42
CA ALA A 50 -33.92 -14.38 -31.25
C ALA A 50 -32.97 -13.48 -30.44
N LYS A 51 -33.50 -12.65 -29.53
CA LYS A 51 -32.67 -11.84 -28.61
C LYS A 51 -31.85 -12.73 -27.68
N ILE A 52 -32.42 -13.80 -27.13
CA ILE A 52 -31.72 -14.75 -26.26
C ILE A 52 -30.60 -15.47 -27.00
N GLU A 53 -30.84 -15.93 -28.23
CA GLU A 53 -29.83 -16.59 -29.06
C GLU A 53 -28.67 -15.66 -29.39
N LYS A 54 -28.95 -14.42 -29.84
CA LYS A 54 -27.92 -13.41 -30.09
C LYS A 54 -27.06 -13.15 -28.84
N ARG A 55 -27.70 -12.95 -27.68
CA ARG A 55 -27.00 -12.72 -26.40
C ARG A 55 -26.18 -13.94 -25.98
N ARG A 56 -26.67 -15.16 -26.23
CA ARG A 56 -25.96 -16.40 -25.92
C ARG A 56 -24.66 -16.52 -26.73
N ASP A 57 -24.73 -16.23 -28.02
CA ASP A 57 -23.58 -16.29 -28.92
C ASP A 57 -22.52 -15.23 -28.56
N GLU A 58 -22.95 -14.00 -28.28
CA GLU A 58 -22.06 -12.93 -27.79
C GLU A 58 -21.36 -13.35 -26.49
N LEU A 59 -22.11 -13.96 -25.56
CA LEU A 59 -21.57 -14.43 -24.29
C LEU A 59 -20.53 -15.53 -24.53
N GLU A 60 -20.79 -16.47 -25.45
CA GLU A 60 -19.83 -17.51 -25.80
C GLU A 60 -18.54 -16.93 -26.39
N ARG A 61 -18.64 -15.96 -27.31
CA ARG A 61 -17.48 -15.25 -27.87
C ARG A 61 -16.68 -14.54 -26.78
N LYS A 62 -17.35 -13.79 -25.89
CA LYS A 62 -16.71 -13.10 -24.76
C LYS A 62 -16.04 -14.07 -23.79
N ARG A 63 -16.66 -15.22 -23.50
CA ARG A 63 -16.05 -16.30 -22.69
C ARG A 63 -14.79 -16.85 -23.34
N LYS A 64 -14.82 -17.12 -24.65
CA LYS A 64 -13.63 -17.58 -25.39
C LYS A 64 -12.51 -16.54 -25.35
N ARG A 65 -12.82 -15.27 -25.60
CA ARG A 65 -11.86 -14.16 -25.52
C ARG A 65 -11.24 -14.03 -24.12
N LEU A 66 -12.07 -14.11 -23.08
CA LEU A 66 -11.62 -14.10 -21.69
C LEU A 66 -10.68 -15.27 -21.39
N GLN A 67 -11.03 -16.48 -21.84
CA GLN A 67 -10.19 -17.66 -21.67
C GLN A 67 -8.82 -17.48 -22.34
N THR A 68 -8.78 -16.93 -23.57
CA THR A 68 -7.52 -16.61 -24.24
C THR A 68 -6.69 -15.63 -23.42
N PHE A 69 -7.29 -14.53 -22.95
CA PHE A 69 -6.58 -13.55 -22.11
C PHE A 69 -6.06 -14.15 -20.81
N GLN A 70 -6.81 -15.05 -20.17
CA GLN A 70 -6.39 -15.70 -18.93
C GLN A 70 -5.30 -16.77 -19.15
N SER A 71 -5.29 -17.39 -20.32
CA SER A 71 -4.28 -18.41 -20.66
C SER A 71 -2.92 -17.81 -20.98
N VAL A 72 -2.88 -16.55 -21.41
CA VAL A 72 -1.65 -15.86 -21.74
C VAL A 72 -1.06 -15.23 -20.48
N ARG A 73 0.19 -15.59 -20.18
CA ARG A 73 0.97 -14.95 -19.13
C ARG A 73 1.32 -13.52 -19.58
N PRO A 74 1.08 -12.48 -18.78
CA PRO A 74 1.45 -11.11 -19.15
C PRO A 74 2.97 -10.99 -19.35
N ALA A 75 3.40 -10.30 -20.43
CA ALA A 75 4.81 -10.21 -20.81
C ALA A 75 5.72 -9.60 -19.72
N PHE A 76 5.20 -8.66 -18.94
CA PHE A 76 5.94 -8.01 -17.86
C PHE A 76 6.15 -8.91 -16.63
N MET A 77 5.46 -10.06 -16.52
CA MET A 77 5.61 -10.94 -15.36
C MET A 77 7.00 -11.55 -15.27
N ASP A 78 7.64 -11.82 -16.41
CA ASP A 78 8.99 -12.38 -16.46
C ASP A 78 10.03 -11.35 -15.98
N GLU A 79 9.85 -10.08 -16.37
CA GLU A 79 10.68 -8.97 -15.89
C GLU A 79 10.47 -8.73 -14.39
N TYR A 80 9.23 -8.79 -13.93
CA TYR A 80 8.90 -8.67 -12.51
C TYR A 80 9.58 -9.75 -11.67
N GLU A 81 9.45 -11.03 -12.07
CA GLU A 81 10.09 -12.15 -11.36
C GLU A 81 11.61 -12.05 -11.36
N LYS A 82 12.22 -11.60 -12.47
CA LYS A 82 13.66 -11.34 -12.54
C LYS A 82 14.10 -10.25 -11.56
N ILE A 83 13.37 -9.15 -11.49
CA ILE A 83 13.68 -8.04 -10.58
C ILE A 83 13.53 -8.47 -9.12
N GLU A 84 12.49 -9.25 -8.79
CA GLU A 84 12.31 -9.81 -7.44
C GLU A 84 13.48 -10.74 -7.06
N GLU A 85 13.94 -11.59 -7.98
CA GLU A 85 15.09 -12.47 -7.73
C GLU A 85 16.38 -11.65 -7.50
N ASP A 86 16.61 -10.62 -8.32
CA ASP A 86 17.77 -9.74 -8.17
C ASP A 86 17.70 -8.94 -6.85
N LEU A 87 16.51 -8.46 -6.47
CA LEU A 87 16.29 -7.78 -5.19
C LEU A 87 16.63 -8.69 -4.01
N GLN A 88 16.20 -9.96 -4.05
CA GLN A 88 16.52 -10.93 -3.02
C GLN A 88 18.03 -11.14 -2.88
N LYS A 89 18.75 -11.33 -3.99
CA LYS A 89 20.21 -11.48 -4.00
C LYS A 89 20.91 -10.24 -3.43
N GLN A 90 20.46 -9.04 -3.79
CA GLN A 90 21.04 -7.81 -3.25
C GLN A 90 20.77 -7.64 -1.75
N TYR A 91 19.58 -8.05 -1.28
CA TYR A 91 19.24 -8.01 0.13
C TYR A 91 20.15 -8.92 0.97
N GLU A 92 20.42 -10.14 0.49
CA GLU A 92 21.36 -11.06 1.15
C GLU A 92 22.76 -10.44 1.30
N VAL A 93 23.29 -9.88 0.21
CA VAL A 93 24.60 -9.19 0.21
C VAL A 93 24.58 -7.99 1.16
N TYR A 94 23.50 -7.21 1.17
CA TYR A 94 23.33 -6.07 2.07
C TYR A 94 23.39 -6.50 3.54
N VAL A 95 22.66 -7.55 3.92
CA VAL A 95 22.62 -8.04 5.31
C VAL A 95 24.01 -8.48 5.78
N ASP A 96 24.76 -9.18 4.94
CA ASP A 96 26.11 -9.60 5.29
C ASP A 96 27.08 -8.42 5.42
N ARG A 97 26.98 -7.44 4.51
CA ARG A 97 27.76 -6.18 4.62
C ARG A 97 27.40 -5.39 5.86
N PHE A 98 26.12 -5.33 6.20
CA PHE A 98 25.63 -4.63 7.38
C PHE A 98 26.16 -5.28 8.66
N ARG A 99 26.10 -6.62 8.76
CA ARG A 99 26.69 -7.36 9.88
C ARG A 99 28.18 -7.08 10.03
N ASN A 100 28.93 -7.12 8.93
CA ASN A 100 30.36 -6.81 8.92
C ASN A 100 30.63 -5.37 9.37
N LEU A 101 29.84 -4.41 8.90
CA LEU A 101 29.95 -3.01 9.29
C LEU A 101 29.74 -2.85 10.80
N CYS A 102 28.65 -3.36 11.35
CA CYS A 102 28.36 -3.28 12.78
C CYS A 102 29.49 -3.91 13.62
N TYR A 103 30.06 -5.03 13.17
CA TYR A 103 31.18 -5.66 13.86
C TYR A 103 32.46 -4.81 13.85
N LEU A 104 32.75 -4.13 12.74
CA LEU A 104 33.90 -3.24 12.62
C LEU A 104 33.72 -1.96 13.43
N GLU A 105 32.51 -1.39 13.43
CA GLU A 105 32.15 -0.23 14.26
C GLU A 105 32.34 -0.55 15.75
N GLN A 106 31.83 -1.69 16.21
CA GLN A 106 32.02 -2.13 17.60
C GLN A 106 33.50 -2.29 17.98
N GLN A 107 34.32 -2.91 17.12
CA GLN A 107 35.76 -3.04 17.38
C GLN A 107 36.47 -1.70 17.45
N LEU A 108 36.07 -0.75 16.61
CA LEU A 108 36.64 0.59 16.61
C LEU A 108 36.29 1.32 17.92
N GLU A 109 35.04 1.23 18.37
CA GLU A 109 34.61 1.77 19.67
C GLU A 109 35.37 1.12 20.84
N ASP A 110 35.54 -0.20 20.83
CA ASP A 110 36.32 -0.91 21.85
C ASP A 110 37.79 -0.48 21.86
N HIS A 111 38.39 -0.25 20.69
CA HIS A 111 39.76 0.26 20.58
C HIS A 111 39.89 1.65 21.17
N HIS A 112 39.00 2.58 20.80
CA HIS A 112 39.00 3.93 21.36
C HIS A 112 38.78 3.91 22.88
N ARG A 113 37.91 3.02 23.39
CA ARG A 113 37.70 2.86 24.84
C ARG A 113 38.99 2.41 25.54
N MET A 114 39.66 1.38 25.02
CA MET A 114 40.92 0.90 25.60
C MET A 114 42.03 1.94 25.55
N GLU A 115 42.14 2.71 24.46
CA GLU A 115 43.12 3.81 24.37
C GLU A 115 42.84 4.91 25.40
N GLN A 116 41.57 5.26 25.58
CA GLN A 116 41.15 6.26 26.57
C GLN A 116 41.45 5.78 28.00
N GLU A 117 41.10 4.54 28.35
CA GLU A 117 41.42 3.95 29.66
C GLU A 117 42.93 3.95 29.92
N ARG A 118 43.74 3.57 28.91
CA ARG A 118 45.20 3.60 29.03
C ARG A 118 45.75 5.01 29.22
N PHE A 119 45.16 6.00 28.55
CA PHE A 119 45.56 7.40 28.71
C PHE A 119 45.22 7.90 30.12
N GLU A 120 44.02 7.59 30.63
CA GLU A 120 43.59 7.95 31.98
C GLU A 120 44.44 7.25 33.07
N GLU A 121 44.81 5.99 32.89
CA GLU A 121 45.74 5.28 33.78
C GLU A 121 47.13 5.94 33.80
N ALA A 122 47.66 6.34 32.63
CA ALA A 122 48.92 7.05 32.53
C ALA A 122 48.86 8.44 33.19
N GLU A 123 47.77 9.17 33.01
CA GLU A 123 47.55 10.46 33.68
C GLU A 123 47.43 10.29 35.20
N ASN A 124 46.66 9.30 35.66
CA ASN A 124 46.50 9.00 37.08
C ASN A 124 47.82 8.59 37.73
N THR A 125 48.61 7.74 37.08
CA THR A 125 49.93 7.33 37.59
C THR A 125 50.89 8.53 37.68
N LEU A 126 50.96 9.37 36.65
CA LEU A 126 51.76 10.60 36.68
C LEU A 126 51.30 11.55 37.79
N ARG A 127 49.99 11.75 37.94
CA ARG A 127 49.40 12.58 38.99
C ARG A 127 49.71 12.05 40.39
N THR A 128 49.66 10.72 40.59
CA THR A 128 50.03 10.13 41.89
C THR A 128 51.53 10.30 42.19
N MET A 129 52.40 10.16 41.19
CA MET A 129 53.84 10.42 41.34
C MET A 129 54.11 11.89 41.69
N GLN A 130 53.49 12.83 40.98
CA GLN A 130 53.61 14.26 41.26
C GLN A 130 53.14 14.61 42.67
N ASN A 131 52.00 14.07 43.11
CA ASN A 131 51.49 14.29 44.45
C ASN A 131 52.43 13.74 45.54
N LYS A 132 53.03 12.55 45.31
CA LYS A 132 54.03 11.97 46.23
C LYS A 132 55.27 12.85 46.34
N LEU A 133 55.81 13.33 45.22
CA LEU A 133 56.96 14.23 45.22
C LEU A 133 56.66 15.53 45.99
N ARG A 134 55.48 16.11 45.76
CA ARG A 134 55.03 17.32 46.48
C ARG A 134 54.84 17.07 47.99
N GLU A 135 54.33 15.89 48.37
CA GLU A 135 54.19 15.51 49.77
C GLU A 135 55.56 15.31 50.44
N GLU A 136 56.52 14.65 49.77
CA GLU A 136 57.89 14.50 50.26
C GLU A 136 58.60 15.85 50.39
N GLU A 137 58.46 16.74 49.41
CA GLU A 137 58.95 18.11 49.47
C GLU A 137 58.38 18.86 50.67
N ASN A 138 57.05 18.83 50.86
CA ASN A 138 56.39 19.45 52.01
C ASN A 138 56.83 18.83 53.34
N ARG A 139 57.07 17.52 53.39
CA ARG A 139 57.56 16.82 54.59
C ARG A 139 58.99 17.26 54.93
N LEU A 140 59.86 17.39 53.93
CA LEU A 140 61.23 17.89 54.10
C LEU A 140 61.23 19.35 54.57
N HIS A 141 60.41 20.21 53.96
CA HIS A 141 60.24 21.59 54.42
C HIS A 141 59.72 21.66 55.86
N LYS A 142 58.76 20.82 56.25
CA LYS A 142 58.21 20.78 57.61
C LYS A 142 59.16 20.16 58.64
N ALA A 143 59.96 19.17 58.26
CA ALA A 143 60.98 18.56 59.11
C ALA A 143 62.21 19.47 59.28
N GLY A 144 62.56 20.26 58.25
CA GLY A 144 63.56 21.32 58.33
C GLY A 144 63.13 22.48 59.23
N ASN A 145 61.83 22.77 59.30
CA ASN A 145 61.29 23.87 60.11
C ASN A 145 60.99 23.51 61.57
N SER A 146 61.40 22.32 62.05
CA SER A 146 61.32 21.93 63.47
C SER A 146 62.59 22.27 64.26
N ASN A 147 63.58 22.88 63.61
CA ASN A 147 64.72 23.47 64.29
C ASN A 147 64.97 24.85 63.65
N GLU A 148 64.91 25.88 64.48
CA GLU A 148 65.17 27.30 64.18
C GLU A 148 63.95 28.14 63.79
N ASN A 149 63.42 28.81 64.82
CA ASN A 149 63.01 30.21 64.70
C ASN A 149 63.99 30.96 63.78
N SER A 150 63.57 31.33 62.58
CA SER A 150 64.06 32.57 61.98
C SER A 150 63.00 33.15 61.07
N ASP A 151 62.32 34.13 61.65
CA ASP A 151 61.80 35.32 61.02
C ASP A 151 62.55 35.68 59.72
N SER A 152 61.80 35.77 58.63
CA SER A 152 62.16 36.51 57.42
C SER A 152 60.87 37.00 56.81
N GLU A 153 60.31 38.05 57.43
CA GLU A 153 59.48 39.01 56.71
C GLU A 153 60.28 39.58 55.53
N ILE A 154 60.05 39.05 54.33
CA ILE A 154 60.38 39.74 53.09
C ILE A 154 59.13 40.55 52.72
N GLN A 155 59.08 41.78 53.23
CA GLN A 155 58.33 42.86 52.60
C GLN A 155 59.04 43.22 51.30
N GLU A 156 58.50 42.78 50.16
CA GLU A 156 58.83 43.40 48.89
C GLU A 156 57.77 44.44 48.55
N ASP A 157 58.32 45.65 48.52
CA ASP A 157 57.79 46.98 48.32
C ASP A 157 56.88 47.13 47.09
N GLU A 158 55.84 47.93 47.31
CA GLU A 158 54.74 48.26 46.43
C GLU A 158 55.20 49.32 45.41
N GLY A 159 56.04 48.90 44.47
CA GLY A 159 56.50 49.73 43.35
C GLY A 159 55.56 49.67 42.16
N SER A 160 54.52 50.52 42.18
CA SER A 160 53.78 50.87 40.96
C SER A 160 54.71 51.64 40.01
N ASP A 161 54.90 51.13 38.79
CA ASP A 161 55.19 52.01 37.66
C ASP A 161 54.49 51.49 36.39
N GLU A 162 53.64 52.35 35.86
CA GLU A 162 52.85 52.18 34.65
C GLU A 162 53.76 51.97 33.45
N MET A 163 53.52 50.94 32.65
CA MET A 163 53.93 50.94 31.25
C MET A 163 52.77 50.51 30.36
N ASP A 164 52.48 51.46 29.48
CA ASP A 164 51.48 51.56 28.44
C ASP A 164 51.47 50.34 27.49
N GLY A 165 50.27 50.06 27.00
CA GLY A 165 49.94 48.82 26.31
C GLY A 165 50.51 48.70 24.89
N THR A 166 50.62 47.45 24.43
CA THR A 166 50.29 47.06 23.06
C THR A 166 50.24 45.53 22.97
N GLU A 167 49.04 45.05 22.60
CA GLU A 167 48.78 43.86 21.77
C GLU A 167 49.45 42.52 22.11
N ARG A 168 48.64 41.53 22.56
CA ARG A 168 48.25 40.37 21.72
C ARG A 168 47.40 39.34 22.48
N ARG A 169 46.09 39.41 22.21
CA ARG A 169 45.22 38.33 21.71
C ARG A 169 45.04 37.07 22.60
N ASN A 170 44.11 37.19 23.56
CA ASN A 170 43.28 36.06 24.00
C ASN A 170 42.27 35.69 22.90
N VAL A 171 42.08 34.39 22.64
CA VAL A 171 40.84 33.89 22.03
C VAL A 171 40.17 32.95 23.03
N ARG A 172 39.05 33.42 23.56
CA ARG A 172 38.07 32.67 24.34
C ARG A 172 37.22 31.80 23.41
N SER A 173 36.84 30.67 23.97
CA SER A 173 35.71 29.80 23.58
C SER A 173 34.45 30.58 23.15
N HIS A 174 33.83 30.11 22.08
CA HIS A 174 32.46 30.44 21.71
C HIS A 174 31.72 29.19 21.22
N ASN A 175 30.75 28.75 22.02
CA ASN A 175 29.61 27.97 21.57
C ASN A 175 28.72 28.85 20.69
N GLY A 176 28.31 28.36 19.52
CA GLY A 176 27.35 29.04 18.65
C GLY A 176 26.81 28.13 17.56
N ARG A 177 25.52 27.79 17.68
CA ARG A 177 24.67 27.10 16.69
C ARG A 177 24.55 27.87 15.36
N MET A 178 24.30 27.17 14.24
CA MET A 178 23.30 27.47 13.17
C MET A 178 23.33 26.33 12.13
N VAL A 179 22.23 25.63 11.84
CA VAL A 179 21.12 25.95 10.89
C VAL A 179 21.51 25.83 9.41
N THR A 180 20.86 24.85 8.77
CA THR A 180 20.49 24.63 7.36
C THR A 180 20.99 25.59 6.27
N ASN A 181 21.48 25.06 5.16
CA ASN A 181 20.96 25.36 3.82
C ASN A 181 21.44 24.38 2.74
N GLN A 182 20.49 23.96 1.91
CA GLN A 182 20.67 23.29 0.62
C GLN A 182 21.20 24.28 -0.43
N GLY A 183 21.91 23.77 -1.46
CA GLY A 183 22.00 24.47 -2.76
C GLY A 183 23.34 24.36 -3.51
N SER A 184 23.31 23.56 -4.58
CA SER A 184 23.94 23.82 -5.89
C SER A 184 25.45 23.56 -6.13
N SER A 185 25.66 22.46 -6.88
CA SER A 185 26.36 22.35 -8.18
C SER A 185 27.68 23.09 -8.42
N SER A 186 28.72 22.32 -8.81
CA SER A 186 29.55 22.52 -10.03
C SER A 186 30.97 22.04 -9.80
N GLY A 187 31.39 21.01 -10.54
CA GLY A 187 32.75 20.47 -10.49
C GLY A 187 32.99 19.49 -11.64
N LEU A 188 33.06 20.02 -12.85
CA LEU A 188 33.43 19.34 -14.09
C LEU A 188 34.84 18.73 -13.97
N PHE A 189 35.01 17.45 -14.32
CA PHE A 189 36.31 16.90 -14.70
C PHE A 189 36.21 16.26 -16.08
N VAL A 190 37.16 16.67 -16.92
CA VAL A 190 37.27 16.44 -18.36
C VAL A 190 38.19 15.26 -18.63
N GLY A 191 37.80 14.35 -19.53
CA GLY A 191 38.65 13.29 -20.07
C GLY A 191 38.10 12.79 -21.41
N THR A 192 38.84 13.09 -22.48
CA THR A 192 38.56 12.83 -23.90
C THR A 192 39.23 11.54 -24.37
N MET A 193 38.62 10.81 -25.33
CA MET A 193 39.15 9.86 -26.35
C MET A 193 38.04 8.84 -26.65
N ASP A 194 37.19 8.99 -27.68
CA ASP A 194 37.37 8.76 -29.13
C ASP A 194 37.49 7.28 -29.57
N GLY A 195 36.64 6.89 -30.54
CA GLY A 195 36.84 5.78 -31.48
C GLY A 195 35.88 4.59 -31.38
N GLY A 196 34.89 4.47 -32.28
CA GLY A 196 34.17 3.20 -32.49
C GLY A 196 32.87 3.28 -33.28
N ASP A 197 33.01 3.46 -34.59
CA ASP A 197 32.00 3.33 -35.64
C ASP A 197 31.52 1.87 -35.79
N SER A 198 30.20 1.66 -35.85
CA SER A 198 29.58 0.45 -36.40
C SER A 198 28.16 0.77 -36.85
N ASP A 199 28.05 1.05 -38.13
CA ASP A 199 26.83 0.90 -38.92
C ASP A 199 26.29 -0.53 -38.76
N ASP A 200 25.02 -0.67 -38.39
CA ASP A 200 24.21 -1.83 -38.73
C ASP A 200 22.85 -1.30 -39.20
N GLU A 201 22.76 -1.16 -40.52
CA GLU A 201 21.52 -1.19 -41.27
C GLU A 201 20.97 -2.63 -41.18
N ASP A 202 19.76 -2.83 -40.66
CA ASP A 202 18.94 -3.94 -41.15
C ASP A 202 17.46 -3.57 -41.20
N ASP A 203 16.88 -4.06 -42.29
CA ASP A 203 15.67 -3.72 -42.99
C ASP A 203 14.35 -4.03 -42.25
N SER A 204 13.35 -3.24 -42.60
CA SER A 204 11.94 -3.58 -42.82
C SER A 204 11.32 -4.82 -42.14
N ASP A 205 10.30 -4.57 -41.32
CA ASP A 205 9.03 -5.28 -41.50
C ASP A 205 7.84 -4.32 -41.30
N ASP A 206 7.16 -4.10 -42.41
CA ASP A 206 5.95 -3.33 -42.58
C ASP A 206 4.77 -4.24 -42.27
N SER A 207 4.27 -4.17 -41.04
CA SER A 207 3.01 -4.82 -40.67
C SER A 207 1.89 -3.79 -40.72
N GLU A 208 1.42 -3.48 -41.93
CA GLU A 208 0.10 -2.87 -42.13
C GLU A 208 -0.96 -3.80 -41.53
N ILE A 209 -1.49 -3.43 -40.37
CA ILE A 209 -2.67 -4.08 -39.81
C ILE A 209 -3.90 -3.41 -40.42
N ASP A 210 -4.49 -4.10 -41.40
CA ASP A 210 -5.77 -3.74 -42.01
C ASP A 210 -6.86 -3.97 -40.96
N VAL A 211 -7.12 -2.92 -40.16
CA VAL A 211 -8.36 -2.82 -39.38
C VAL A 211 -9.45 -2.40 -40.36
N ASP A 212 -10.04 -3.41 -41.02
CA ASP A 212 -11.40 -3.31 -41.53
C ASP A 212 -12.32 -3.02 -40.34
N ASP A 213 -12.48 -1.73 -40.08
CA ASP A 213 -13.49 -1.14 -39.20
C ASP A 213 -14.84 -1.29 -39.91
N GLU A 214 -15.33 -2.54 -40.00
CA GLU A 214 -16.72 -2.80 -40.35
C GLU A 214 -17.58 -2.39 -39.14
N ASP A 215 -17.99 -1.12 -39.17
CA ASP A 215 -19.20 -0.54 -38.58
C ASP A 215 -19.86 -1.41 -37.49
N ASP A 216 -19.33 -1.34 -36.26
CA ASP A 216 -20.11 -1.67 -35.08
C ASP A 216 -21.03 -0.45 -34.85
N ASP A 217 -22.13 -0.41 -35.61
CA ASP A 217 -23.27 0.44 -35.29
C ASP A 217 -23.72 0.06 -33.87
N ASP A 218 -23.18 0.81 -32.90
CA ASP A 218 -23.61 0.88 -31.51
C ASP A 218 -25.05 1.41 -31.47
N ASP A 219 -26.00 0.55 -31.85
CA ASP A 219 -27.36 0.64 -31.40
C ASP A 219 -27.37 0.24 -29.91
N GLU A 220 -26.94 1.17 -29.06
CA GLU A 220 -27.31 1.20 -27.65
C GLU A 220 -28.84 1.31 -27.57
N GLU A 221 -29.56 0.20 -27.76
CA GLU A 221 -30.94 0.08 -27.34
C GLU A 221 -30.95 0.16 -25.81
N ASP A 222 -31.33 1.35 -25.32
CA ASP A 222 -31.67 1.68 -23.94
C ASP A 222 -32.23 0.45 -23.21
N ILE A 223 -31.46 -0.05 -22.24
CA ILE A 223 -31.90 -1.12 -21.36
C ILE A 223 -33.01 -0.51 -20.48
N ASP A 224 -34.26 -0.84 -20.79
CA ASP A 224 -35.46 -0.39 -20.07
C ASP A 224 -35.23 -0.35 -18.54
N GLU A 225 -35.28 0.86 -17.96
CA GLU A 225 -35.13 1.12 -16.52
C GLU A 225 -36.12 0.33 -15.64
N ASP A 226 -37.16 -0.28 -16.23
CA ASP A 226 -38.19 -1.04 -15.53
C ASP A 226 -37.67 -2.39 -14.97
N PHE A 227 -36.61 -2.97 -15.56
CA PHE A 227 -36.06 -4.24 -15.07
C PHE A 227 -35.37 -4.11 -13.70
N MET A 228 -34.81 -2.94 -13.38
CA MET A 228 -34.13 -2.69 -12.10
C MET A 228 -35.10 -2.43 -10.93
N ARG A 229 -36.34 -2.00 -11.21
CA ARG A 229 -37.32 -1.67 -10.16
C ARG A 229 -37.92 -2.90 -9.47
N VAL A 230 -38.10 -4.00 -10.20
CA VAL A 230 -38.75 -5.23 -9.71
C VAL A 230 -37.91 -5.96 -8.64
N ARG A 231 -36.57 -5.76 -8.62
CA ARG A 231 -35.69 -6.43 -7.66
C ARG A 231 -35.76 -5.86 -6.24
N SER A 232 -36.36 -4.68 -6.04
CA SER A 232 -36.35 -3.97 -4.76
C SER A 232 -37.46 -4.37 -3.78
N HIS A 233 -38.45 -5.18 -4.19
CA HIS A 233 -39.64 -5.47 -3.36
C HIS A 233 -39.84 -6.95 -2.98
N GLY A 234 -38.80 -7.78 -3.09
CA GLY A 234 -38.85 -9.20 -2.78
C GLY A 234 -38.22 -9.60 -1.42
N ARG A 235 -39.02 -9.55 -0.35
CA ARG A 235 -38.89 -10.33 0.91
C ARG A 235 -37.51 -10.39 1.60
N GLU A 236 -37.36 -9.64 2.69
CA GLU A 236 -36.42 -10.00 3.75
C GLU A 236 -36.88 -11.29 4.48
N MET A 237 -36.01 -12.29 4.54
CA MET A 237 -36.14 -13.46 5.42
C MET A 237 -35.14 -13.31 6.57
N PRO A 238 -35.52 -13.50 7.84
CA PRO A 238 -34.59 -13.36 8.96
C PRO A 238 -33.66 -14.57 9.01
N MET A 239 -32.36 -14.34 8.83
CA MET A 239 -31.34 -15.37 8.99
C MET A 239 -31.35 -15.89 10.44
N GLY A 240 -31.63 -17.18 10.58
CA GLY A 240 -31.64 -17.91 11.85
C GLY A 240 -30.27 -17.93 12.53
N LYS A 241 -30.31 -17.84 13.86
CA LYS A 241 -29.17 -17.96 14.79
C LYS A 241 -28.38 -19.24 14.51
N GLN A 242 -27.12 -19.10 14.08
CA GLN A 242 -26.16 -20.19 14.14
C GLN A 242 -25.60 -20.34 15.56
N ILE A 243 -25.89 -21.50 16.15
CA ILE A 243 -25.38 -21.98 17.43
C ILE A 243 -23.86 -22.17 17.31
N ARG A 244 -23.07 -21.34 18.02
CA ARG A 244 -21.63 -21.59 18.23
C ARG A 244 -21.47 -22.68 19.28
N ARG A 245 -20.83 -23.80 18.89
CA ARG A 245 -20.39 -24.87 19.81
C ARG A 245 -19.27 -24.35 20.74
N PRO A 246 -19.24 -24.74 22.03
CA PRO A 246 -18.13 -24.36 22.91
C PRO A 246 -16.91 -25.25 22.62
N ARG A 247 -15.74 -24.63 22.41
CA ARG A 247 -14.46 -25.34 22.41
C ARG A 247 -14.13 -25.75 23.85
N LYS A 248 -13.78 -27.01 24.04
CA LYS A 248 -13.24 -27.57 25.29
C LYS A 248 -11.97 -26.81 25.67
N ALA A 249 -11.89 -26.42 26.94
CA ALA A 249 -10.65 -26.06 27.60
C ALA A 249 -10.00 -27.35 28.10
N ASP A 250 -8.79 -27.66 27.63
CA ASP A 250 -7.90 -28.59 28.32
C ASP A 250 -6.86 -27.74 29.04
N SER A 251 -7.01 -27.71 30.36
CA SER A 251 -6.02 -27.30 31.35
C SER A 251 -5.09 -28.47 31.65
N LEU A 252 -3.82 -28.15 31.91
CA LEU A 252 -2.72 -28.91 32.53
C LEU A 252 -1.55 -29.14 31.57
N LEU A 253 -0.48 -28.37 31.77
CA LEU A 253 0.72 -28.86 32.46
C LEU A 253 1.55 -27.65 32.90
N GLU A 254 1.65 -27.47 34.22
CA GLU A 254 2.73 -26.75 34.88
C GLU A 254 4.07 -27.37 34.47
N SER A 255 5.03 -26.54 34.11
CA SER A 255 6.44 -26.86 34.34
C SER A 255 7.19 -25.56 34.56
N ASP A 256 7.56 -25.36 35.82
CA ASP A 256 8.69 -24.56 36.26
C ASP A 256 9.87 -24.71 35.29
N ASN A 257 10.51 -23.58 34.98
CA ASN A 257 11.94 -23.45 35.19
C ASN A 257 12.35 -21.97 35.05
N ASP A 258 12.58 -21.36 36.21
CA ASP A 258 13.49 -20.25 36.38
C ASP A 258 14.94 -20.72 36.10
N PHE A 259 15.61 -20.09 35.14
CA PHE A 259 17.04 -19.76 35.18
C PHE A 259 17.38 -18.69 34.16
#